data_AF-M2N5X0-F1
#
_entry.id   AF-M2N5X0-F1
#
_cell.length_a   1.000
_cell.length_b   1.000
_cell.length_c   1.000
_cell.angle_alpha   90.00
_cell.angle_beta   90.00
_cell.angle_gamma   90.00
#
_symmetry.space_group_name_H-M   'P 1'
#
loop_
_entity.id
_entity.type
_entity.pdbx_description
1 polymer ?
#
loop_
_entity_poly.entity_id
_entity_poly.type
_entity_poly.pdbx_seq_one_letter_code
_entity_poly.pdbx_strand_id
1 'polypeptide(L)'
;MENTIYTVSLKDGQLRLLHLSPGCDSEPLTCMTSIEDADAPQHYEAVSYLWGSMDYKEVVHCASRDVEVTRNGAQALRRLRLKDNARVLWMDQICINQADLQERSQ
;
A
#
# COMPACT_ATOMS: atom_id res chain seq x y z
N MET A 1 -17.82 9.90 -9.06
CA MET A 1 -16.92 8.75 -9.32
C MET A 1 -15.78 8.88 -8.33
N GLU A 2 -15.71 8.00 -7.34
CA GLU A 2 -14.70 8.09 -6.28
C GLU A 2 -13.31 7.84 -6.86
N ASN A 3 -12.42 8.82 -6.69
CA ASN A 3 -11.04 8.79 -7.16
C ASN A 3 -10.17 7.99 -6.18
N THR A 4 -10.49 6.71 -6.00
CA THR A 4 -9.88 5.81 -5.01
C THR A 4 -9.22 4.58 -5.63
N ILE A 5 -8.12 4.08 -5.10
CA ILE A 5 -7.54 2.80 -5.54
C ILE A 5 -8.41 1.58 -5.16
N TYR A 6 -9.45 1.79 -4.34
CA TYR A 6 -10.34 0.75 -3.80
C TYR A 6 -11.56 0.54 -4.72
N THR A 7 -11.34 0.17 -5.98
CA THR A 7 -12.45 -0.01 -6.94
C THR A 7 -13.23 -1.31 -6.74
N VAL A 8 -12.69 -2.25 -5.97
CA VAL A 8 -13.30 -3.54 -5.64
C VAL A 8 -13.19 -3.75 -4.13
N SER A 9 -14.33 -4.02 -3.49
CA SER A 9 -14.40 -4.41 -2.08
C SER A 9 -13.85 -5.82 -1.87
N LEU A 10 -13.14 -6.02 -0.76
CA LEU A 10 -12.62 -7.34 -0.39
C LEU A 10 -13.76 -8.27 0.01
N LYS A 11 -13.64 -9.55 -0.33
CA LYS A 11 -14.48 -10.62 0.22
C LYS A 11 -13.85 -11.15 1.51
N ASP A 12 -14.62 -11.94 2.25
CA ASP A 12 -14.13 -12.66 3.42
C ASP A 12 -12.93 -13.56 3.04
N GLY A 13 -11.89 -13.54 3.85
CA GLY A 13 -10.63 -14.24 3.59
C GLY A 13 -9.75 -13.62 2.49
N GLN A 14 -10.03 -12.42 2.01
CA GLN A 14 -9.19 -11.72 1.04
C GLN A 14 -8.41 -10.55 1.66
N LEU A 15 -7.25 -10.27 1.09
CA LEU A 15 -6.45 -9.09 1.41
C LEU A 15 -6.04 -8.37 0.14
N ARG A 16 -5.74 -7.09 0.28
CA ARG A 16 -5.08 -6.31 -0.77
C ARG A 16 -3.57 -6.33 -0.53
N LEU A 17 -2.80 -6.58 -1.57
CA LEU A 17 -1.34 -6.49 -1.53
C LEU A 17 -0.85 -5.30 -2.34
N LEU A 18 0.22 -4.68 -1.84
CA LEU A 18 0.94 -3.59 -2.47
C LEU A 18 2.15 -4.15 -3.22
N HIS A 19 2.21 -3.93 -4.52
CA HIS A 19 3.35 -4.25 -5.37
C HIS A 19 4.18 -2.99 -5.56
N LEU A 20 5.18 -2.80 -4.71
CA LEU A 20 6.07 -1.65 -4.72
C LEU A 20 7.08 -1.79 -5.87
N SER A 21 7.12 -0.81 -6.75
CA SER A 21 8.02 -0.83 -7.91
C SER A 21 9.47 -0.53 -7.50
N PRO A 22 10.46 -1.11 -8.21
CA PRO A 22 11.86 -0.82 -7.98
C PRO A 22 12.21 0.64 -8.25
N GLY A 23 13.35 1.07 -7.71
CA GLY A 23 13.95 2.37 -8.01
C GLY A 23 14.76 2.94 -6.87
N CYS A 24 15.24 4.17 -7.04
CA CYS A 24 16.12 4.86 -6.12
C CYS A 24 15.36 5.83 -5.20
N ASP A 25 16.02 6.26 -4.11
CA ASP A 25 15.42 7.14 -3.09
C ASP A 25 14.92 8.49 -3.63
N SER A 26 15.57 9.02 -4.67
CA SER A 26 15.20 10.28 -5.32
C SER A 26 14.03 10.17 -6.30
N GLU A 27 13.65 8.95 -6.68
CA GLU A 27 12.57 8.71 -7.63
C GLU A 27 11.22 8.64 -6.91
N PRO A 28 10.12 9.06 -7.57
CA PRO A 28 8.78 8.91 -7.01
C PRO A 28 8.48 7.46 -6.61
N LEU A 29 7.71 7.30 -5.53
CA LEU A 29 7.18 6.00 -5.14
C LEU A 29 6.05 5.62 -6.10
N THR A 30 6.17 4.47 -6.74
CA THR A 30 5.18 3.94 -7.67
C THR A 30 4.82 2.51 -7.28
N CYS A 31 3.56 2.14 -7.45
CA CYS A 31 3.09 0.80 -7.09
C CYS A 31 1.85 0.36 -7.88
N MET A 32 1.45 -0.88 -7.67
CA MET A 32 0.16 -1.43 -8.03
C MET A 32 -0.45 -2.16 -6.84
N THR A 33 -1.74 -2.45 -6.90
CA THR A 33 -2.41 -3.32 -5.91
C THR A 33 -3.02 -4.54 -6.58
N SER A 34 -3.06 -5.65 -5.85
CA SER A 34 -3.84 -6.84 -6.22
C SER A 34 -4.70 -7.28 -5.04
N ILE A 35 -5.78 -8.02 -5.31
CA ILE A 35 -6.60 -8.67 -4.30
C ILE A 35 -6.28 -10.15 -4.36
N GLU A 36 -5.95 -10.72 -3.21
CA GLU A 36 -5.45 -12.07 -3.07
C GLU A 36 -6.19 -12.78 -1.93
N ASP A 37 -6.25 -14.11 -1.99
CA ASP A 37 -6.79 -14.92 -0.90
C ASP A 37 -5.74 -15.06 0.22
N ALA A 38 -6.13 -14.83 1.48
CA ALA A 38 -5.22 -14.80 2.64
C ALA A 38 -4.62 -16.15 2.99
N ASP A 39 -5.31 -17.24 2.64
CA ASP A 39 -4.86 -18.62 2.88
C ASP A 39 -3.95 -19.15 1.76
N ALA A 40 -3.80 -18.43 0.66
CA ALA A 40 -2.94 -18.87 -0.42
C ALA A 40 -1.46 -18.63 -0.08
N PRO A 41 -0.55 -19.49 -0.57
CA PRO A 41 0.87 -19.38 -0.27
C PRO A 41 1.49 -18.22 -1.08
N GLN A 42 1.18 -16.98 -0.73
CA GLN A 42 1.86 -15.81 -1.29
C GLN A 42 3.00 -15.37 -0.38
N HIS A 43 4.12 -14.99 -1.00
CA HIS A 43 5.20 -14.33 -0.29
C HIS A 43 4.95 -12.83 -0.29
N TYR A 44 4.52 -12.29 0.86
CA TYR A 44 4.47 -10.86 1.11
C TYR A 44 5.09 -10.54 2.47
N GLU A 45 5.53 -9.29 2.64
CA GLU A 45 6.05 -8.79 3.91
C GLU A 45 5.02 -7.85 4.55
N ALA A 46 4.57 -8.19 5.76
CA ALA A 46 3.78 -7.27 6.56
C ALA A 46 4.68 -6.16 7.12
N VAL A 47 4.32 -4.91 6.84
CA VAL A 47 5.13 -3.73 7.19
C VAL A 47 4.57 -3.10 8.45
N SER A 48 5.32 -3.19 9.55
CA SER A 48 5.08 -2.41 10.75
C SER A 48 5.96 -1.16 10.76
N TYR A 49 5.34 -0.01 11.00
CA TYR A 49 6.01 1.30 11.04
C TYR A 49 5.26 2.22 12.00
N LEU A 50 5.93 3.25 12.48
CA LEU A 50 5.26 4.30 13.25
C LEU A 50 4.36 5.10 12.30
N TRP A 51 3.04 5.04 12.44
CA TRP A 51 2.12 5.70 11.51
C TRP A 51 2.41 7.20 11.35
N GLY A 52 2.63 7.91 12.46
CA GLY A 52 2.92 9.35 12.46
C GLY A 52 1.69 10.23 12.22
N SER A 53 1.90 11.54 12.03
CA SER A 53 0.82 12.49 11.75
C SER A 53 0.51 12.57 10.25
N MET A 54 -0.75 12.84 9.92
CA MET A 54 -1.23 13.16 8.57
C MET A 54 -1.09 14.65 8.22
N ASP A 55 -0.46 15.47 9.07
CA ASP A 55 -0.18 16.88 8.80
C ASP A 55 0.77 17.07 7.61
N TYR A 56 1.63 16.08 7.37
CA TYR A 56 2.58 16.04 6.25
C TYR A 56 2.44 14.72 5.52
N LYS A 57 1.89 14.79 4.31
CA LYS A 57 1.65 13.63 3.47
C LYS A 57 2.61 13.61 2.29
N GLU A 58 2.89 12.40 1.83
CA GLU A 58 3.61 12.17 0.58
C GLU A 58 2.72 11.34 -0.36
N VAL A 59 2.94 11.51 -1.66
CA VAL A 59 2.16 10.83 -2.69
C VAL A 59 2.87 9.55 -3.12
N VAL A 60 2.11 8.46 -3.18
CA VAL A 60 2.48 7.21 -3.84
C VAL A 60 1.61 7.05 -5.07
N HIS A 61 2.22 6.94 -6.25
CA HIS A 61 1.51 6.76 -7.51
C HIS A 61 1.13 5.28 -7.68
N CYS A 62 -0.14 4.96 -7.49
CA CYS A 62 -0.67 3.61 -7.56
C CYS A 62 -1.43 3.40 -8.88
N ALA A 63 -0.79 2.77 -9.86
CA ALA A 63 -1.28 2.65 -11.23
C ALA A 63 -1.67 4.02 -11.81
N SER A 64 -2.96 4.28 -12.03
CA SER A 64 -3.48 5.54 -12.59
C SER A 64 -4.04 6.50 -11.53
N ARG A 65 -3.84 6.21 -10.24
CA ARG A 65 -4.37 7.00 -9.12
C ARG A 65 -3.30 7.28 -8.09
N ASP A 66 -3.46 8.38 -7.36
CA ASP A 66 -2.54 8.77 -6.30
C ASP A 66 -3.09 8.39 -4.93
N VAL A 67 -2.20 7.93 -4.04
CA VAL A 67 -2.50 7.64 -2.64
C VAL A 67 -1.65 8.53 -1.76
N GLU A 68 -2.30 9.24 -0.83
CA GLU A 68 -1.58 9.99 0.19
C GLU A 68 -1.26 9.08 1.38
N VAL A 69 0.02 9.02 1.72
CA VAL A 69 0.52 8.32 2.92
C VAL A 69 1.14 9.29 3.89
N THR A 70 1.29 8.91 5.15
CA THR A 70 2.08 9.72 6.08
C THR A 70 3.53 9.76 5.62
N ARG A 71 4.26 10.79 6.05
CA ARG A 71 5.72 10.85 5.87
C ARG A 71 6.42 9.57 6.34
N ASN A 72 5.99 9.00 7.47
CA ASN A 72 6.60 7.77 7.97
C ASN A 72 6.27 6.56 7.10
N GLY A 73 5.05 6.48 6.56
CA GLY A 73 4.67 5.46 5.59
C GLY A 73 5.54 5.54 4.33
N ALA A 74 5.71 6.74 3.76
CA ALA A 74 6.59 6.94 2.61
C ALA A 74 8.06 6.60 2.91
N GLN A 75 8.56 6.96 4.09
CA GLN A 75 9.92 6.59 4.51
C GLN A 75 10.09 5.08 4.67
N ALA A 76 9.10 4.39 5.24
CA ALA A 76 9.12 2.94 5.34
C ALA A 76 9.15 2.30 3.94
N LEU A 77 8.30 2.76 3.02
CA LEU A 77 8.30 2.30 1.63
C LEU A 77 9.66 2.52 0.95
N ARG A 78 10.27 3.71 1.07
CA ARG A 78 11.61 3.95 0.49
C ARG A 78 12.68 3.03 1.05
N ARG A 79 12.68 2.78 2.37
CA ARG A 79 13.64 1.86 3.01
C ARG A 79 13.48 0.41 2.55
N LEU A 80 12.26 0.00 2.25
CA LEU A 80 11.94 -1.35 1.79
C LEU A 80 12.13 -1.50 0.26
N ARG A 81 12.03 -0.40 -0.49
CA ARG A 81 12.21 -0.36 -1.94
C ARG A 81 13.58 -0.92 -2.33
N LEU A 82 13.59 -1.86 -3.27
CA LEU A 82 14.82 -2.35 -3.89
C LEU A 82 15.08 -1.57 -5.18
N LYS A 83 16.36 -1.46 -5.55
CA LYS A 83 16.75 -0.73 -6.76
C LYS A 83 16.27 -1.41 -8.04
N ASP A 84 16.29 -2.74 -8.07
CA ASP A 84 16.14 -3.52 -9.31
C ASP A 84 15.01 -4.56 -9.25
N ASN A 85 14.37 -4.74 -8.09
CA ASN A 85 13.30 -5.73 -7.92
C ASN A 85 12.05 -5.12 -7.27
N ALA A 86 10.87 -5.55 -7.72
CA ALA A 86 9.62 -5.21 -7.05
C ALA A 86 9.53 -5.92 -5.69
N ARG A 87 8.76 -5.34 -4.76
CA ARG A 87 8.44 -5.96 -3.47
C ARG A 87 6.94 -6.11 -3.30
N VAL A 88 6.50 -7.23 -2.75
CA VAL A 88 5.11 -7.46 -2.39
C VAL A 88 4.96 -7.23 -0.88
N LEU A 89 4.19 -6.22 -0.53
CA LEU A 89 4.04 -5.72 0.84
C LEU A 89 2.58 -5.72 1.26
N TRP A 90 2.35 -5.83 2.56
CA TRP A 90 1.09 -5.46 3.18
C TRP A 90 1.34 -4.31 4.16
N MET A 91 0.66 -3.19 3.96
CA MET A 91 0.77 -1.98 4.76
C MET A 91 -0.62 -1.39 4.97
N ASP A 92 -1.08 -1.30 6.21
CA ASP A 92 -2.43 -0.89 6.59
C ASP A 92 -2.93 0.37 5.84
N GLN A 93 -2.11 1.40 5.72
CA GLN A 93 -2.50 2.68 5.14
C GLN A 93 -2.86 2.62 3.65
N ILE A 94 -2.33 1.64 2.89
CA ILE A 94 -2.62 1.45 1.46
C ILE A 94 -3.44 0.18 1.20
N CYS A 95 -3.20 -0.87 1.97
CA CYS A 95 -3.82 -2.17 1.75
C CYS A 95 -5.23 -2.24 2.33
N ILE A 96 -5.57 -1.38 3.30
CA ILE A 96 -6.92 -1.25 3.86
C ILE A 96 -7.55 0.04 3.33
N ASN A 97 -8.78 -0.05 2.84
CA ASN A 97 -9.59 1.13 2.57
C ASN A 97 -9.95 1.84 3.87
N GLN A 98 -9.15 2.83 4.25
CA GLN A 98 -9.32 3.58 5.51
C GLN A 98 -10.64 4.36 5.60
N ALA A 99 -11.31 4.59 4.47
CA ALA A 99 -12.64 5.23 4.41
C ALA A 99 -13.79 4.23 4.59
N ASP A 100 -13.53 2.92 4.46
CA ASP A 100 -14.50 1.86 4.67
C ASP A 100 -14.36 1.33 6.11
N LEU A 101 -15.35 1.64 6.94
CA LEU A 101 -15.38 1.20 8.34
C LEU A 101 -15.45 -0.32 8.48
N GLN A 102 -16.10 -1.01 7.53
CA GLN A 102 -16.21 -2.45 7.57
C GLN A 102 -14.85 -3.07 7.30
N GLU A 103 -14.15 -2.63 6.24
CA GLU A 103 -12.81 -3.11 5.90
C GLU A 103 -11.79 -2.80 7.01
N ARG A 104 -11.86 -1.61 7.62
CA ARG A 104 -10.96 -1.21 8.71
C ARG A 104 -11.16 -2.00 10.01
N SER A 105 -12.29 -2.68 10.15
CA SER A 105 -12.67 -3.42 11.36
C SER A 105 -12.49 -4.94 11.26
N GLN A 106 -12.06 -5.44 10.10
CA GLN A 106 -11.66 -6.84 9.92
C GLN A 106 -10.28 -7.10 10.51
#